data_AF-A0A537ZC37-F1
#
_entry.id   AF-A0A537ZC37-F1
#
_cell.length_a   1.000
_cell.length_b   1.000
_cell.length_c   1.000
_cell.angle_alpha   90.00
_cell.angle_beta   90.00
_cell.angle_gamma   90.00
#
_symmetry.space_group_name_H-M   'P 1'
#
loop_
_entity.id
_entity.type
_entity.pdbx_description
1 polymer ?
#
loop_
_entity_poly.entity_id
_entity_poly.type
_entity_poly.pdbx_seq_one_letter_code
_entity_poly.pdbx_strand_id
1 'polypeptide(L)'
;RVAVHLGGTDYQKYGADWSEDPDAVFGDFDLFQWVCYWGDRPAMELTIGMIAHSLFDRFPNVRVCLSEQGTVWVPYTIRKLDHGFLMGRKAKWGTLTRRPSQVFKEHFVVAPFPEENVQRVVAEVGVEPIVFGSDFPHGEGLAFPGQYAAAQLGGLPDDQVRAIMRDNLDRFLHPTPA
;
A
#
# COMPACT_ATOMS: atom_id res chain seq x y z
N ARG A 1 -15.77 -3.93 -1.68
CA ARG A 1 -14.36 -3.97 -1.26
C ARG A 1 -13.51 -4.33 -2.46
N VAL A 2 -12.28 -3.85 -2.52
CA VAL A 2 -11.32 -4.19 -3.57
C VAL A 2 -10.05 -4.67 -2.88
N ALA A 3 -9.51 -5.80 -3.30
CA ALA A 3 -8.18 -6.24 -2.91
C ALA A 3 -7.32 -6.21 -4.16
N VAL A 4 -6.13 -5.64 -4.04
CA VAL A 4 -5.12 -5.60 -5.09
C VAL A 4 -3.93 -6.36 -4.55
N HIS A 5 -3.50 -7.33 -5.32
CA HIS A 5 -2.35 -8.15 -5.03
C HIS A 5 -1.17 -7.66 -5.86
N LEU A 6 0.05 -7.89 -5.38
CA LEU A 6 1.25 -7.74 -6.20
C LEU A 6 1.13 -8.57 -7.48
N GLY A 7 1.64 -8.04 -8.58
CA GLY A 7 1.57 -8.75 -9.85
C GLY A 7 2.25 -7.98 -10.95
N GLY A 8 2.30 -8.63 -12.13
CA GLY A 8 2.87 -8.04 -13.33
C GLY A 8 2.23 -6.69 -13.65
N THR A 9 3.07 -5.73 -13.98
CA THR A 9 2.66 -4.39 -14.39
C THR A 9 2.90 -4.20 -15.88
N ASP A 10 2.33 -3.13 -16.43
CA ASP A 10 2.62 -2.72 -17.81
C ASP A 10 3.91 -1.90 -17.93
N TYR A 11 4.70 -1.77 -16.86
CA TYR A 11 5.85 -0.87 -16.86
C TYR A 11 7.00 -1.38 -17.73
N GLN A 12 7.12 -2.70 -17.87
CA GLN A 12 8.11 -3.35 -18.73
C GLN A 12 8.06 -2.78 -20.17
N LYS A 13 6.85 -2.45 -20.67
CA LYS A 13 6.66 -1.86 -22.00
C LYS A 13 7.44 -0.56 -22.21
N TYR A 14 7.71 0.19 -21.14
CA TYR A 14 8.49 1.43 -21.16
C TYR A 14 9.98 1.19 -20.90
N GLY A 15 10.39 -0.04 -20.59
CA GLY A 15 11.79 -0.41 -20.36
C GLY A 15 12.67 -0.22 -21.58
N ALA A 16 12.13 -0.36 -22.80
CA ALA A 16 12.87 -0.12 -24.03
C ALA A 16 13.46 1.31 -24.10
N ASP A 17 12.78 2.31 -23.54
CA ASP A 17 13.29 3.69 -23.47
C ASP A 17 14.55 3.81 -22.59
N TRP A 18 14.75 2.84 -21.68
CA TRP A 18 15.90 2.72 -20.79
C TRP A 18 16.89 1.63 -21.23
N SER A 19 16.70 1.06 -22.43
CA SER A 19 17.48 -0.08 -22.94
C SER A 19 17.31 -1.40 -22.17
N GLU A 20 16.22 -1.54 -21.42
CA GLU A 20 15.80 -2.81 -20.80
C GLU A 20 15.02 -3.69 -21.79
N ASP A 21 14.92 -4.99 -21.50
CA ASP A 21 14.06 -5.91 -22.26
C ASP A 21 12.58 -5.65 -21.93
N PRO A 22 11.76 -5.14 -22.87
CA PRO A 22 10.37 -4.83 -22.61
C PRO A 22 9.47 -6.05 -22.48
N ASP A 23 9.96 -7.24 -22.84
CA ASP A 23 9.24 -8.51 -22.79
C ASP A 23 9.69 -9.38 -21.61
N ALA A 24 10.58 -8.86 -20.75
CA ALA A 24 11.02 -9.58 -19.55
C ALA A 24 9.83 -9.97 -18.66
N VAL A 25 9.91 -11.16 -18.08
CA VAL A 25 8.95 -11.67 -17.09
C VAL A 25 9.59 -11.68 -15.71
N PHE A 26 8.79 -11.82 -14.65
CA PHE A 26 9.21 -11.74 -13.24
C PHE A 26 10.53 -12.46 -12.90
N GLY A 27 10.81 -13.63 -13.50
CA GLY A 27 12.05 -14.38 -13.25
C GLY A 27 13.30 -13.86 -13.96
N ASP A 28 13.11 -13.06 -15.01
CA ASP A 28 14.17 -12.57 -15.90
C ASP A 28 14.45 -11.07 -15.70
N PHE A 29 13.78 -10.44 -14.73
CA PHE A 29 13.97 -9.02 -14.43
C PHE A 29 15.41 -8.71 -14.05
N ASP A 30 15.93 -7.66 -14.67
CA ASP A 30 17.16 -7.01 -14.27
C ASP A 30 16.95 -6.16 -12.98
N LEU A 31 18.03 -5.59 -12.44
CA LEU A 31 17.93 -4.81 -11.20
C LEU A 31 17.04 -3.57 -11.35
N PHE A 32 17.08 -2.89 -12.50
CA PHE A 32 16.25 -1.70 -12.71
C PHE A 32 14.77 -2.05 -12.74
N GLN A 33 14.40 -3.12 -13.43
CA GLN A 33 13.05 -3.66 -13.53
C GLN A 33 12.52 -4.12 -12.16
N TRP A 34 13.35 -4.83 -11.37
CA TRP A 34 12.98 -5.20 -10.00
C TRP A 34 12.63 -4.01 -9.12
N VAL A 35 13.38 -2.91 -9.24
CA VAL A 35 13.20 -1.72 -8.42
C VAL A 35 12.08 -0.81 -8.94
N CYS A 36 11.91 -0.70 -10.25
CA CYS A 36 10.99 0.27 -10.84
C CYS A 36 9.64 -0.32 -11.24
N TYR A 37 9.59 -1.58 -11.64
CA TYR A 37 8.42 -2.17 -12.31
C TYR A 37 7.67 -3.18 -11.43
N TRP A 38 8.26 -3.57 -10.31
CA TRP A 38 7.72 -4.51 -9.34
C TRP A 38 7.59 -3.88 -7.95
N GLY A 39 6.61 -4.33 -7.18
CA GLY A 39 6.47 -3.93 -5.77
C GLY A 39 5.90 -2.53 -5.59
N ASP A 40 6.74 -1.61 -5.13
CA ASP A 40 6.33 -0.38 -4.46
C ASP A 40 5.88 0.73 -5.43
N ARG A 41 6.64 1.03 -6.47
CA ARG A 41 6.31 2.10 -7.42
C ARG A 41 4.95 1.91 -8.11
N PRO A 42 4.58 0.71 -8.59
CA PRO A 42 3.23 0.46 -9.09
C PRO A 42 2.14 0.69 -8.03
N ALA A 43 2.39 0.29 -6.79
CA ALA A 43 1.47 0.51 -5.67
C ALA A 43 1.29 2.01 -5.36
N MET A 44 2.38 2.79 -5.43
CA MET A 44 2.35 4.24 -5.29
C MET A 44 1.45 4.87 -6.36
N GLU A 45 1.67 4.55 -7.63
CA GLU A 45 0.93 5.16 -8.75
C GLU A 45 -0.55 4.77 -8.75
N LEU A 46 -0.87 3.52 -8.43
CA LEU A 46 -2.25 3.08 -8.23
C LEU A 46 -2.94 3.89 -7.13
N THR A 47 -2.29 4.01 -5.97
CA THR A 47 -2.83 4.74 -4.80
C THR A 47 -3.00 6.22 -5.11
N ILE A 48 -2.00 6.85 -5.73
CA ILE A 48 -2.05 8.23 -6.19
C ILE A 48 -3.21 8.42 -7.15
N GLY A 49 -3.36 7.56 -8.17
CA GLY A 49 -4.41 7.66 -9.17
C GLY A 49 -5.80 7.56 -8.56
N MET A 50 -6.03 6.59 -7.67
CA MET A 50 -7.32 6.45 -7.00
C MET A 50 -7.69 7.69 -6.17
N ILE A 51 -6.74 8.26 -5.44
CA ILE A 51 -6.99 9.44 -4.59
C ILE A 51 -7.09 10.72 -5.44
N ALA A 52 -6.10 10.99 -6.27
CA ALA A 52 -6.00 12.23 -7.04
C ALA A 52 -7.12 12.37 -8.08
N HIS A 53 -7.65 11.26 -8.60
CA HIS A 53 -8.80 11.26 -9.50
C HIS A 53 -10.13 11.16 -8.76
N SER A 54 -10.20 11.43 -7.45
CA SER A 54 -11.44 11.49 -6.66
C SER A 54 -12.29 10.22 -6.75
N LEU A 55 -11.66 9.03 -6.81
CA LEU A 55 -12.40 7.77 -6.85
C LEU A 55 -13.34 7.65 -5.64
N PHE A 56 -12.83 7.98 -4.45
CA PHE A 56 -13.54 7.82 -3.20
C PHE A 56 -14.62 8.89 -2.96
N ASP A 57 -14.51 10.06 -3.58
CA ASP A 57 -15.59 11.04 -3.56
C ASP A 57 -16.79 10.53 -4.38
N ARG A 58 -16.52 9.84 -5.50
CA ARG A 58 -17.57 9.21 -6.33
C ARG A 58 -18.11 7.91 -5.72
N PHE A 59 -17.26 7.16 -5.01
CA PHE A 59 -17.56 5.85 -4.45
C PHE A 59 -17.14 5.77 -2.98
N PRO A 60 -17.83 6.46 -2.06
CA PRO A 60 -17.41 6.61 -0.66
C PRO A 60 -17.40 5.29 0.13
N ASN A 61 -18.10 4.27 -0.34
CA ASN A 61 -18.15 2.96 0.32
C ASN A 61 -17.05 1.99 -0.14
N VAL A 62 -16.28 2.37 -1.17
CA VAL A 62 -15.15 1.56 -1.64
C VAL A 62 -14.00 1.68 -0.64
N ARG A 63 -13.47 0.52 -0.25
CA ARG A 63 -12.20 0.40 0.49
C ARG A 63 -11.32 -0.60 -0.23
N VAL A 64 -10.01 -0.36 -0.13
CA VAL A 64 -8.95 -1.04 -0.88
C VAL A 64 -7.98 -1.70 0.09
N CYS A 65 -7.65 -2.97 -0.16
CA CYS A 65 -6.55 -3.68 0.49
C CYS A 65 -5.40 -3.81 -0.51
N LEU A 66 -4.22 -3.35 -0.14
CA LEU A 66 -2.98 -3.55 -0.90
C LEU A 66 -2.22 -4.70 -0.25
N SER A 67 -2.29 -5.87 -0.88
CA SER A 67 -1.67 -7.10 -0.41
C SER A 67 -0.35 -7.31 -1.13
N GLU A 68 0.69 -7.69 -0.37
CA GLU A 68 2.01 -8.04 -0.90
C GLU A 68 2.73 -6.86 -1.61
N GLN A 69 2.38 -5.61 -1.28
CA GLN A 69 3.00 -4.41 -1.88
C GLN A 69 3.92 -3.64 -0.93
N GLY A 70 4.14 -4.18 0.28
CA GLY A 70 4.92 -3.53 1.33
C GLY A 70 4.34 -2.20 1.79
N THR A 71 5.00 -1.58 2.78
CA THR A 71 4.57 -0.33 3.39
C THR A 71 5.62 0.79 3.35
N VAL A 72 6.87 0.49 2.98
CA VAL A 72 7.97 1.46 2.97
C VAL A 72 7.66 2.72 2.14
N TRP A 73 6.93 2.59 1.04
CA TRP A 73 6.56 3.69 0.16
C TRP A 73 5.43 4.59 0.69
N VAL A 74 4.64 4.10 1.65
CA VAL A 74 3.40 4.76 2.09
C VAL A 74 3.69 6.12 2.72
N PRO A 75 4.59 6.28 3.72
CA PRO A 75 4.84 7.59 4.32
C PRO A 75 5.27 8.65 3.31
N TYR A 76 6.19 8.28 2.40
CA TYR A 76 6.67 9.18 1.34
C TYR A 76 5.53 9.62 0.43
N THR A 77 4.74 8.67 -0.06
CA THR A 77 3.68 8.91 -1.04
C THR A 77 2.57 9.78 -0.46
N ILE A 78 2.14 9.50 0.77
CA ILE A 78 1.10 10.28 1.45
C ILE A 78 1.57 11.71 1.72
N ARG A 79 2.82 11.90 2.15
CA ARG A 79 3.42 13.23 2.32
C ARG A 79 3.49 13.99 0.99
N LYS A 80 3.89 13.32 -0.09
CA LYS A 80 3.94 13.90 -1.45
C LYS A 80 2.56 14.31 -1.94
N LEU A 81 1.55 13.47 -1.75
CA LEU A 81 0.16 13.76 -2.11
C LEU A 81 -0.37 14.96 -1.33
N ASP A 82 -0.19 14.99 -0.01
CA ASP A 82 -0.59 16.13 0.83
C ASP A 82 0.09 17.42 0.41
N HIS A 83 1.39 17.38 0.13
CA HIS A 83 2.13 18.54 -0.38
C HIS A 83 1.59 19.00 -1.74
N GLY A 84 1.33 18.07 -2.67
CA GLY A 84 0.73 18.35 -3.97
C GLY A 84 -0.67 18.96 -3.84
N PHE A 85 -1.49 18.46 -2.93
CA PHE A 85 -2.83 19.00 -2.61
C PHE A 85 -2.75 20.44 -2.08
N LEU A 86 -1.78 20.74 -1.21
CA LEU A 86 -1.62 22.07 -0.62
C LEU A 86 -1.01 23.11 -1.58
N MET A 87 -0.05 22.72 -2.42
CA MET A 87 0.61 23.60 -3.39
C MET A 87 -0.19 23.74 -4.68
N GLY A 88 -0.89 22.68 -5.08
CA GLY A 88 -1.72 22.59 -6.27
C GLY A 88 -3.08 23.28 -6.15
N ARG A 89 -3.29 24.24 -5.24
CA ARG A 89 -4.58 24.94 -5.06
C ARG A 89 -5.06 25.71 -6.31
N LYS A 90 -4.19 25.91 -7.31
CA LYS A 90 -4.51 26.44 -8.64
C LYS A 90 -4.48 25.39 -9.76
N ALA A 91 -4.20 24.12 -9.43
CA ALA A 91 -4.21 23.03 -10.38
C ALA A 91 -5.65 22.79 -10.85
N LYS A 92 -5.83 22.60 -12.16
CA LYS A 92 -7.15 22.49 -12.82
C LYS A 92 -7.75 21.07 -12.75
N TRP A 93 -7.23 20.21 -11.89
CA TRP A 93 -7.47 18.76 -12.00
C TRP A 93 -8.03 18.19 -10.69
N GLY A 94 -9.18 17.50 -10.81
CA GLY A 94 -9.83 16.75 -9.74
C GLY A 94 -10.96 17.50 -9.00
N THR A 95 -11.86 16.74 -8.38
CA THR A 95 -12.87 17.23 -7.44
C THR A 95 -12.48 16.92 -5.99
N LEU A 96 -11.20 16.63 -5.75
CA LEU A 96 -10.72 16.15 -4.46
C LEU A 96 -10.82 17.29 -3.44
N THR A 97 -11.73 17.15 -2.48
CA THR A 97 -11.99 18.16 -1.45
C THR A 97 -11.29 17.86 -0.13
N ARG A 98 -10.91 16.60 0.07
CA ARG A 98 -10.35 16.08 1.31
C ARG A 98 -8.83 15.94 1.19
N ARG A 99 -8.14 16.11 2.31
CA ARG A 99 -6.69 15.94 2.35
C ARG A 99 -6.33 14.48 2.01
N PRO A 100 -5.40 14.21 1.08
CA PRO A 100 -5.07 12.85 0.65
C PRO A 100 -4.75 11.88 1.79
N SER A 101 -4.03 12.31 2.83
CA SER A 101 -3.78 11.48 4.01
C SER A 101 -5.05 11.04 4.75
N GLN A 102 -6.09 11.88 4.79
CA GLN A 102 -7.38 11.53 5.39
C GLN A 102 -8.13 10.50 4.52
N VAL A 103 -8.08 10.67 3.20
CA VAL A 103 -8.66 9.71 2.25
C VAL A 103 -7.94 8.37 2.35
N PHE A 104 -6.61 8.37 2.41
CA PHE A 104 -5.83 7.15 2.55
C PHE A 104 -6.18 6.39 3.83
N LYS A 105 -6.12 7.07 4.99
CA LYS A 105 -6.44 6.47 6.29
C LYS A 105 -7.85 5.90 6.36
N GLU A 106 -8.80 6.49 5.65
CA GLU A 106 -10.16 5.99 5.59
C GLU A 106 -10.33 4.80 4.63
N HIS A 107 -9.73 4.86 3.44
CA HIS A 107 -10.09 3.94 2.36
C HIS A 107 -9.12 2.77 2.17
N PHE A 108 -7.92 2.82 2.73
CA PHE A 108 -6.88 1.83 2.46
C PHE A 108 -6.49 1.04 3.70
N VAL A 109 -6.21 -0.24 3.47
CA VAL A 109 -5.37 -1.08 4.34
C VAL A 109 -4.23 -1.66 3.52
N VAL A 110 -3.05 -1.84 4.12
CA VAL A 110 -1.83 -2.29 3.46
C VAL A 110 -1.15 -3.35 4.31
N ALA A 111 -0.77 -4.46 3.69
CA ALA A 111 0.06 -5.48 4.32
C ALA A 111 1.55 -5.14 4.13
N PRO A 112 2.33 -5.02 5.22
CA PRO A 112 3.78 -4.87 5.13
C PRO A 112 4.42 -6.18 4.63
N PHE A 113 5.61 -6.08 4.05
CA PHE A 113 6.41 -7.28 3.81
C PHE A 113 6.89 -7.88 5.15
N PRO A 114 7.13 -9.20 5.20
CA PRO A 114 7.52 -9.89 6.42
C PRO A 114 8.75 -9.32 7.16
N GLU A 115 9.67 -8.69 6.44
CA GLU A 115 10.94 -8.16 6.92
C GLU A 115 10.92 -6.65 7.23
N GLU A 116 9.81 -5.97 6.97
CA GLU A 116 9.71 -4.52 7.16
C GLU A 116 9.69 -4.11 8.64
N ASN A 117 10.30 -2.95 8.93
CA ASN A 117 10.16 -2.29 10.23
C ASN A 117 8.79 -1.58 10.31
N VAL A 118 7.79 -2.30 10.83
CA VAL A 118 6.41 -1.82 10.91
C VAL A 118 6.27 -0.61 11.85
N GLN A 119 7.12 -0.49 12.87
CA GLN A 119 7.09 0.63 13.81
C GLN A 119 7.30 1.98 13.10
N ARG A 120 8.17 2.02 12.08
CA ARG A 120 8.44 3.24 11.32
C ARG A 120 7.23 3.71 10.53
N VAL A 121 6.53 2.80 9.84
CA VAL A 121 5.33 3.19 9.09
C VAL A 121 4.22 3.60 10.05
N VAL A 122 4.00 2.85 11.13
CA VAL A 122 2.99 3.19 12.14
C VAL A 122 3.22 4.58 12.74
N ALA A 123 4.48 4.95 13.02
CA ALA A 123 4.81 6.27 13.56
C ALA A 123 4.45 7.43 12.60
N GLU A 124 4.51 7.20 11.29
CA GLU A 124 4.29 8.24 10.27
C GLU A 124 2.83 8.30 9.78
N VAL A 125 2.15 7.15 9.64
CA VAL A 125 0.82 7.07 9.02
C VAL A 125 -0.29 6.60 9.96
N GLY A 126 0.06 6.18 11.17
CA GLY A 126 -0.84 5.56 12.14
C GLY A 126 -0.94 4.04 11.97
N VAL A 127 -1.52 3.38 12.97
CA VAL A 127 -1.69 1.92 13.01
C VAL A 127 -2.87 1.46 12.16
N GLU A 128 -3.88 2.32 11.96
CA GLU A 128 -5.17 1.95 11.38
C GLU A 128 -5.12 1.39 9.94
N PRO A 129 -4.25 1.89 9.02
CA PRO A 129 -4.17 1.33 7.69
C PRO A 129 -3.29 0.08 7.61
N ILE A 130 -2.67 -0.39 8.71
CA ILE A 130 -1.72 -1.51 8.68
C ILE A 130 -2.45 -2.80 9.06
N VAL A 131 -2.32 -3.82 8.22
CA VAL A 131 -2.90 -5.16 8.46
C VAL A 131 -1.83 -6.24 8.34
N PHE A 132 -2.03 -7.36 9.02
CA PHE A 132 -1.19 -8.53 8.86
C PHE A 132 -1.48 -9.25 7.53
N GLY A 133 -0.41 -9.60 6.81
CA GLY A 133 -0.43 -10.54 5.68
C GLY A 133 0.80 -11.45 5.78
N SER A 134 0.59 -12.77 5.69
CA SER A 134 1.68 -13.74 5.83
C SER A 134 2.24 -14.24 4.51
N ASP A 135 1.46 -14.09 3.44
CA ASP A 135 1.74 -14.65 2.12
C ASP A 135 2.04 -16.17 2.13
N PHE A 136 1.43 -16.90 3.06
CA PHE A 136 1.58 -18.36 3.13
C PHE A 136 0.65 -18.99 2.08
N PRO A 137 1.10 -19.98 1.28
CA PRO A 137 2.33 -20.78 1.42
C PRO A 137 3.46 -20.42 0.44
N HIS A 138 3.54 -19.18 -0.04
CA HIS A 138 4.57 -18.79 -0.98
C HIS A 138 5.98 -18.83 -0.35
N GLY A 139 7.02 -18.89 -1.20
CA GLY A 139 8.41 -19.07 -0.77
C GLY A 139 9.02 -17.82 -0.14
N GLU A 140 8.56 -16.65 -0.57
CA GLU A 140 8.86 -15.32 -0.06
C GLU A 140 8.07 -15.00 1.22
N GLY A 141 6.97 -15.71 1.46
CA GLY A 141 6.09 -15.55 2.61
C GLY A 141 6.61 -16.18 3.90
N LEU A 142 5.79 -16.10 4.95
CA LEU A 142 6.07 -16.65 6.27
C LEU A 142 5.65 -18.11 6.36
N ALA A 143 6.63 -19.00 6.58
CA ALA A 143 6.35 -20.42 6.85
C ALA A 143 5.48 -20.66 8.11
N PHE A 144 5.58 -19.77 9.11
CA PHE A 144 4.81 -19.83 10.35
C PHE A 144 4.12 -18.49 10.64
N PRO A 145 2.94 -18.21 10.03
CA PRO A 145 2.24 -16.93 10.15
C PRO A 145 2.06 -16.43 11.59
N GLY A 146 1.80 -17.33 12.54
CA GLY A 146 1.59 -17.00 13.95
C GLY A 146 2.80 -16.39 14.67
N GLN A 147 4.01 -16.51 14.12
CA GLN A 147 5.23 -15.96 14.73
C GLN A 147 5.46 -14.49 14.39
N TYR A 148 4.73 -13.92 13.42
CA TYR A 148 4.93 -12.55 12.95
C TYR A 148 4.82 -11.50 14.06
N ALA A 149 3.83 -11.63 14.94
CA ALA A 149 3.60 -10.67 16.02
C ALA A 149 4.82 -10.56 16.95
N ALA A 150 5.40 -11.70 17.35
CA ALA A 150 6.57 -11.73 18.21
C ALA A 150 7.84 -11.26 17.47
N ALA A 151 7.98 -11.61 16.18
CA ALA A 151 9.17 -11.30 15.39
C ALA A 151 9.26 -9.84 14.95
N GLN A 152 8.16 -9.25 14.50
CA GLN A 152 8.16 -7.93 13.83
C GLN A 152 7.45 -6.84 14.62
N LEU A 153 6.51 -7.19 15.49
CA LEU A 153 5.66 -6.20 16.17
C LEU A 153 6.03 -6.00 17.64
N GLY A 154 7.06 -6.67 18.17
CA GLY A 154 7.43 -6.61 19.60
C GLY A 154 7.79 -5.22 20.14
N GLY A 155 8.07 -4.25 19.28
CA GLY A 155 8.27 -2.84 19.66
C GLY A 155 7.00 -1.99 19.75
N LEU A 156 5.82 -2.56 19.44
CA LEU A 156 4.54 -1.86 19.47
C LEU A 156 3.74 -2.18 20.75
N PRO A 157 2.90 -1.26 21.22
CA PRO A 157 1.91 -1.55 22.28
C PRO A 157 0.96 -2.69 21.92
N ASP A 158 0.51 -3.45 22.93
CA ASP A 158 -0.36 -4.63 22.75
C ASP A 158 -1.64 -4.34 21.96
N ASP A 159 -2.24 -3.17 22.14
CA ASP A 159 -3.43 -2.74 21.41
C ASP A 159 -3.15 -2.52 19.92
N GLN A 160 -1.96 -2.02 19.57
CA GLN A 160 -1.52 -1.86 18.18
C GLN A 160 -1.16 -3.20 17.55
N VAL A 161 -0.50 -4.10 18.30
CA VAL A 161 -0.25 -5.48 17.84
C VAL A 161 -1.58 -6.16 17.51
N ARG A 162 -2.58 -6.06 18.42
CA ARG A 162 -3.92 -6.61 18.20
C ARG A 162 -4.63 -5.96 17.01
N ALA A 163 -4.47 -4.66 16.81
CA ALA A 163 -5.04 -3.95 15.67
C ALA A 163 -4.50 -4.48 14.34
N ILE A 164 -3.18 -4.58 14.20
CA ILE A 164 -2.51 -5.06 12.97
C ILE A 164 -2.85 -6.54 12.72
N MET A 165 -2.73 -7.38 13.75
CA MET A 165 -2.91 -8.84 13.61
C MET A 165 -4.37 -9.26 13.40
N ARG A 166 -5.34 -8.38 13.67
CA ARG A 166 -6.76 -8.76 13.65
C ARG A 166 -7.70 -7.60 13.32
N ASP A 167 -7.79 -6.60 14.18
CA ASP A 167 -8.97 -5.71 14.20
C ASP A 167 -9.07 -4.82 12.96
N ASN A 168 -7.95 -4.40 12.38
CA ASN A 168 -7.95 -3.56 11.18
C ASN A 168 -8.49 -4.34 9.97
N LEU A 169 -8.08 -5.59 9.80
CA LEU A 169 -8.58 -6.43 8.72
C LEU A 169 -10.04 -6.84 8.96
N ASP A 170 -10.43 -7.12 10.21
CA ASP A 170 -11.82 -7.39 10.58
C ASP A 170 -12.72 -6.19 10.24
N ARG A 171 -12.32 -4.96 10.60
CA ARG A 171 -13.04 -3.72 10.24
C ARG A 171 -13.10 -3.49 8.73
N PHE A 172 -12.03 -3.85 8.01
CA PHE A 172 -12.04 -3.80 6.55
C PHE A 172 -13.10 -4.75 5.98
N LEU A 173 -13.14 -6.01 6.43
CA LEU A 173 -14.07 -7.03 5.95
C LEU A 173 -15.52 -6.76 6.40
N HIS A 174 -15.70 -6.23 7.60
CA HIS A 174 -16.99 -6.01 8.26
C HIS A 174 -17.19 -4.52 8.59
N PRO A 175 -17.54 -3.66 7.61
CA PRO A 175 -17.90 -2.28 7.90
C PRO A 175 -19.09 -2.23 8.85
N THR A 176 -19.01 -1.39 9.88
CA THR A 176 -20.20 -0.98 10.62
C THR A 176 -21.16 -0.30 9.64
N PRO A 177 -22.45 -0.69 9.61
CA PRO A 177 -23.45 0.04 8.83
C PRO A 177 -23.46 1.52 9.22
N ALA A 178 -23.59 2.40 8.22
CA ALA A 178 -23.73 3.84 8.43
C ALA A 178 -25.05 4.20 9.13
#